data_AF-A0A0Q6L3E9-F1
#
_entry.id   AF-A0A0Q6L3E9-F1
#
_cell.length_a   1.000
_cell.length_b   1.000
_cell.length_c   1.000
_cell.angle_alpha   90.00
_cell.angle_beta   90.00
_cell.angle_gamma   90.00
#
_symmetry.space_group_name_H-M   'P 1'
#
loop_
_entity.id
_entity.type
_entity.pdbx_description
1 polymer ?
#
loop_
_entity_poly.entity_id
_entity_poly.type
_entity_poly.pdbx_seq_one_letter_code
_entity_poly.pdbx_strand_id
1 'polypeptide(L)' 'MSVRNVADEDEDSNLRVLLDDGYAERMGDGMFISFQTVDRIAQSVGLSADDLRLLIGGA' A
#
# COMPACT_ATOMS: atom_id res chain seq x y z
N MET A 1 -11.33 -2.79 14.78
CA MET A 1 -10.78 -2.98 13.41
C MET A 1 -9.53 -3.84 13.58
N SER A 2 -9.57 -5.10 13.13
CA SER A 2 -8.47 -6.05 13.37
C SER A 2 -7.60 -6.16 12.13
N VAL A 3 -6.37 -5.67 12.20
CA VAL A 3 -5.36 -5.85 11.16
C VAL A 3 -4.78 -7.26 11.31
N ARG A 4 -5.01 -8.13 10.33
CA ARG A 4 -4.53 -9.52 10.35
C ARG A 4 -3.26 -9.58 9.50
N ASN A 5 -2.11 -9.55 10.16
CA ASN A 5 -0.81 -9.81 9.51
C ASN A 5 -0.76 -11.26 9.06
N VAL A 6 -0.77 -11.49 7.74
CA VAL A 6 -0.38 -12.76 7.13
C VAL A 6 1.07 -12.58 6.70
N ALA A 7 2.00 -12.95 7.57
CA ALA A 7 3.42 -13.02 7.24
C ALA A 7 3.70 -14.46 6.77
N ASP A 8 3.80 -14.64 5.45
CA ASP A 8 4.36 -15.84 4.83
C ASP A 8 5.90 -15.66 4.81
N GLU A 9 6.61 -16.66 5.31
CA GLU A 9 8.06 -16.66 5.59
C GLU A 9 8.91 -16.87 4.31
N ASP A 10 8.78 -15.99 3.32
CA ASP A 10 9.66 -15.96 2.14
C ASP A 10 10.44 -14.62 2.08
N GLU A 11 11.75 -14.70 1.82
CA GLU A 11 12.80 -13.68 2.01
C GLU A 11 12.71 -12.39 1.19
N ASP A 12 11.56 -12.08 0.58
CA ASP A 12 11.24 -10.81 -0.07
C ASP A 12 9.81 -10.42 0.30
N SER A 13 9.60 -10.09 1.59
CA SER A 13 8.31 -9.60 2.08
C SER A 13 7.96 -8.26 1.40
N ASN A 14 7.37 -8.32 0.21
CA ASN A 14 6.70 -7.21 -0.45
C ASN A 14 5.60 -6.71 0.50
N LEU A 15 5.93 -5.69 1.29
CA LEU A 15 5.00 -5.10 2.24
C LEU A 15 3.83 -4.50 1.45
N ARG A 16 2.66 -5.15 1.54
CA ARG A 16 1.41 -4.69 0.93
C ARG A 16 0.50 -4.12 2.01
N VAL A 17 0.03 -2.91 1.77
CA VAL A 17 -0.90 -2.17 2.64
C VAL A 17 -2.22 -2.05 1.91
N LEU A 18 -3.31 -2.58 2.49
CA LEU A 18 -4.64 -2.44 1.91
C LEU A 18 -5.19 -1.04 2.19
N LEU A 19 -5.78 -0.43 1.18
CA LEU A 19 -6.46 0.87 1.22
C LEU A 19 -7.94 0.65 0.85
N ASP A 20 -8.81 1.61 1.14
CA ASP A 20 -10.24 1.50 0.83
C ASP A 20 -10.51 1.26 -0.67
N ASP A 21 -9.75 1.94 -1.55
CA ASP A 21 -9.91 1.89 -3.01
C ASP A 21 -8.83 1.05 -3.72
N GLY A 22 -8.03 0.26 -2.97
CA GLY A 22 -6.96 -0.54 -3.55
C GLY A 22 -5.89 -1.01 -2.57
N TYR A 23 -4.62 -0.98 -2.97
CA TYR A 23 -3.50 -1.36 -2.12
C TYR A 23 -2.22 -0.64 -2.51
N ALA A 24 -1.33 -0.42 -1.55
CA ALA A 24 0.02 0.06 -1.78
C ALA A 24 1.03 -1.08 -1.60
N GLU A 25 2.02 -1.17 -2.49
CA GLU A 25 3.12 -2.13 -2.42
C GLU A 25 4.45 -1.40 -2.23
N ARG A 26 5.28 -1.86 -1.29
CA ARG A 26 6.63 -1.35 -1.07
C ARG A 26 7.53 -1.76 -2.22
N MET A 27 8.18 -0.79 -2.85
CA MET A 27 9.09 -1.01 -3.98
C MET A 27 10.57 -1.05 -3.56
N GLY A 28 10.90 -0.52 -2.38
CA GLY A 28 12.28 -0.36 -1.91
C GLY A 28 12.57 1.09 -1.52
N ASP A 29 13.67 1.35 -0.79
CA ASP A 29 14.14 2.71 -0.44
C ASP A 29 13.10 3.65 0.20
N GLY A 30 12.11 3.09 0.91
CA GLY A 30 11.05 3.88 1.55
C GLY A 30 9.97 4.38 0.57
N MET A 31 9.98 3.90 -0.67
CA MET A 31 8.99 4.20 -1.69
C MET A 31 7.94 3.09 -1.78
N PHE A 32 6.74 3.52 -2.13
CA PHE A 32 5.56 2.68 -2.31
C PHE A 32 4.89 3.04 -3.63
N ILE A 33 4.20 2.07 -4.23
CA ILE A 33 3.27 2.33 -5.33
C ILE A 33 1.88 1.94 -4.85
N SER A 34 0.97 2.92 -4.83
CA SER A 34 -0.45 2.69 -4.64
C SER A 34 -1.09 2.30 -5.96
N PHE A 35 -1.84 1.21 -5.97
CA PHE A 35 -2.69 0.73 -7.04
C PHE A 35 -4.14 0.92 -6.62
N GLN A 36 -4.90 1.65 -7.42
CA GLN A 36 -6.30 1.95 -7.15
C GLN A 36 -7.12 1.87 -8.44
N THR A 37 -8.43 1.68 -8.31
CA THR A 37 -9.36 1.73 -9.44
C THR A 37 -10.33 2.87 -9.24
N VAL A 38 -10.21 3.92 -10.06
CA VAL A 38 -11.10 5.09 -10.03
C VAL A 38 -11.95 5.06 -11.31
N ASP A 39 -13.27 5.11 -11.18
CA ASP A 39 -14.19 5.07 -12.34
C ASP A 39 -13.96 3.91 -13.32
N ARG A 40 -13.63 2.73 -12.79
CA ARG A 40 -13.26 1.51 -13.56
C ARG A 40 -11.95 1.62 -14.35
N ILE A 41 -11.14 2.64 -14.08
CA ILE A 41 -9.81 2.83 -14.66
C ILE A 41 -8.77 2.48 -13.62
N ALA A 42 -7.89 1.54 -13.95
CA ALA A 42 -6.75 1.20 -13.11
C ALA A 42 -5.74 2.35 -13.16
N GLN A 43 -5.32 2.83 -11.98
CA GLN A 43 -4.34 3.88 -11.83
C GLN A 43 -3.31 3.47 -10.78
N SER A 44 -2.09 3.96 -10.96
CA SER A 44 -1.04 3.82 -9.96
C SER A 44 -0.32 5.14 -9.70
N VAL A 45 0.09 5.33 -8.45
CA VAL A 45 0.78 6.53 -7.97
C VAL A 45 1.95 6.11 -7.08
N GLY A 46 3.12 6.68 -7.33
CA GLY A 46 4.27 6.55 -6.46
C GLY A 46 4.14 7.45 -5.24
N LEU A 47 4.41 6.91 -4.07
CA LEU A 47 4.28 7.57 -2.77
C LEU A 47 5.56 7.38 -1.95
N SER A 48 5.90 8.38 -1.16
CA SER A 48 6.84 8.18 -0.06
C SER A 48 6.18 7.46 1.11
N ALA A 49 6.99 6.90 2.02
CA ALA A 49 6.51 6.34 3.27
C ALA A 49 5.69 7.33 4.12
N ASP A 50 6.07 8.62 4.08
CA ASP A 50 5.38 9.67 4.82
C ASP A 50 4.01 9.99 4.21
N ASP A 51 3.91 10.06 2.88
CA ASP A 51 2.63 10.25 2.19
C ASP A 51 1.69 9.07 2.43
N LEU A 52 2.20 7.84 2.41
CA LEU A 52 1.41 6.65 2.71
C LEU A 52 0.86 6.69 4.15
N ARG A 53 1.67 7.17 5.11
CA ARG A 53 1.23 7.34 6.51
C ARG A 53 0.11 8.38 6.63
N LEU A 54 0.18 9.47 5.88
CA LEU A 54 -0.89 10.47 5.85
C LEU A 54 -2.18 9.90 5.27
N LEU A 55 -2.08 9.07 4.23
CA LEU A 55 -3.24 8.40 3.63
C LEU A 55 -3.93 7.41 4.58
N ILE A 56 -3.17 6.58 5.30
CA ILE A 56 -3.75 5.58 6.22
C ILE A 56 -4.08 6.13 7.60
N GLY A 57 -3.40 7.20 8.03
CA GLY A 57 -3.54 7.79 9.37
C GLY A 57 -4.48 9.00 9.43
N GLY A 58 -4.88 9.53 8.28
CA GLY A 58 -5.85 10.63 8.17
C GLY A 58 -7.32 10.20 8.10
N ALA A 59 -7.61 8.90 8.25
CA ALA A 59 -8.96 8.32 8.26
C ALA A 59 -9.48 8.09 9.70
#